data_AF-A0A149VG90-F1
#
_entry.id   AF-A0A149VG90-F1
#
_cell.length_a   1.000
_cell.length_b   1.000
_cell.length_c   1.000
_cell.angle_alpha   90.00
_cell.angle_beta   90.00
_cell.angle_gamma   90.00
#
_symmetry.space_group_name_H-M   'P 1'
#
loop_
_entity.id
_entity.type
_entity.pdbx_description
1 polymer ?
#
loop_
_entity_poly.entity_id
_entity_poly.type
_entity_poly.pdbx_seq_one_letter_code
_entity_poly.pdbx_strand_id
1 'polypeptide(L)'
;MEIRKGIYTPCLRSSGALYTLRKSGAIKDCHVAAAEMWARDYETGIEGARDPEAGKSGGKADPELSLISRAAAVTRCEAVRRSLGKVSWRFLHMMMIQGMSINKMKAELKKDHAKISGAIELLLEQLVELYDDMPGRNMR
;
A
#
# COMPACT_ATOMS: atom_id res chain seq x y z
N MET A 1 -32.16 13.00 -0.78
CA MET A 1 -31.00 13.03 -1.70
C MET A 1 -30.01 12.00 -1.17
N GLU A 2 -29.96 10.82 -1.79
CA GLU A 2 -29.13 9.71 -1.30
C GLU A 2 -27.65 10.03 -1.46
N ILE A 3 -26.95 10.10 -0.33
CA ILE A 3 -25.49 10.19 -0.27
C ILE A 3 -24.96 8.81 -0.68
N ARG A 4 -24.60 8.65 -1.95
CA ARG A 4 -23.92 7.44 -2.43
C ARG A 4 -22.60 7.31 -1.68
N LYS A 5 -22.56 6.37 -0.73
CA LYS A 5 -21.34 5.88 -0.08
C LYS A 5 -20.32 5.62 -1.18
N GLY A 6 -19.25 6.42 -1.22
CA GLY A 6 -18.09 6.16 -2.05
C GLY A 6 -17.45 4.88 -1.55
N ILE A 7 -17.90 3.74 -2.07
CA ILE A 7 -17.20 2.47 -1.90
C ILE A 7 -15.84 2.70 -2.57
N TYR A 8 -14.78 2.76 -1.78
CA TYR A 8 -13.43 2.58 -2.29
C TYR A 8 -13.43 1.19 -2.92
N THR A 9 -13.59 1.13 -4.25
CA THR A 9 -13.45 -0.11 -5.00
C THR A 9 -11.95 -0.33 -5.11
N PRO A 10 -11.37 -1.34 -4.43
CA PRO A 10 -9.96 -1.65 -4.57
C PRO A 10 -9.75 -2.06 -6.04
N CYS A 11 -9.16 -1.18 -6.84
CA CYS A 11 -8.65 -1.56 -8.14
C CYS A 11 -7.41 -2.39 -7.88
N LEU A 12 -7.56 -3.71 -7.86
CA LEU A 12 -6.49 -4.68 -7.63
C LEU A 12 -5.24 -4.27 -8.43
N ARG A 13 -4.33 -3.53 -7.79
CA ARG A 13 -2.91 -3.49 -8.14
C ARG A 13 -2.36 -4.80 -7.58
N SER A 14 -2.83 -5.91 -8.15
CA SER A 14 -2.53 -7.23 -7.62
C SER A 14 -1.10 -7.56 -7.99
N SER A 15 -0.20 -7.38 -7.04
CA SER A 15 1.02 -8.18 -7.07
C SER A 15 0.60 -9.65 -7.11
N GLY A 16 1.29 -10.46 -7.92
CA GLY A 16 1.01 -11.90 -7.97
C GLY A 16 1.07 -12.54 -6.57
N ALA A 17 1.87 -11.97 -5.66
CA ALA A 17 1.94 -12.38 -4.26
C ALA A 17 0.62 -12.15 -3.49
N LEU A 18 0.06 -10.94 -3.52
CA LEU A 18 -1.19 -10.64 -2.80
C LEU A 18 -2.37 -11.46 -3.34
N TYR A 19 -2.45 -11.65 -4.66
CA TYR A 19 -3.51 -12.47 -5.25
C TYR A 19 -3.46 -13.92 -4.74
N THR A 20 -2.26 -14.54 -4.75
CA THR A 20 -2.09 -15.91 -4.26
C THR A 20 -2.45 -16.05 -2.79
N LEU A 21 -1.97 -15.13 -1.93
CA LEU A 21 -2.25 -15.17 -0.49
C LEU A 21 -3.72 -14.92 -0.16
N ARG A 22 -4.37 -14.01 -0.89
CA ARG A 22 -5.82 -13.75 -0.71
C ARG A 22 -6.62 -14.98 -1.13
N LYS A 23 -6.27 -15.59 -2.27
CA LYS A 23 -6.94 -16.80 -2.76
C LYS A 23 -6.78 -17.98 -1.81
N SER A 24 -5.65 -18.10 -1.12
CA SER A 24 -5.45 -19.14 -0.10
C SER A 24 -6.10 -18.84 1.26
N GLY A 25 -6.72 -17.67 1.43
CA GLY A 25 -7.32 -17.22 2.69
C GLY A 25 -6.31 -16.79 3.75
N ALA A 26 -5.02 -16.69 3.39
CA ALA A 26 -3.96 -16.27 4.31
C ALA A 26 -4.04 -14.78 4.66
N ILE A 27 -4.62 -13.97 3.77
CA ILE A 27 -4.84 -12.54 3.97
C ILE A 27 -6.27 -12.14 3.61
N LYS A 28 -6.73 -11.05 4.22
CA LYS A 28 -8.09 -10.48 4.06
C LYS A 28 -8.06 -9.22 3.18
N ASP A 29 -9.24 -8.71 2.87
CA ASP A 29 -9.39 -7.51 2.03
C ASP A 29 -8.77 -6.26 2.67
N CYS A 30 -8.75 -6.15 4.00
CA CYS A 30 -8.05 -5.06 4.71
C CYS A 30 -6.54 -5.06 4.44
N HIS A 31 -5.91 -6.24 4.37
CA HIS A 31 -4.49 -6.39 4.05
C HIS A 31 -4.18 -5.89 2.64
N VAL A 32 -5.04 -6.24 1.67
CA VAL A 32 -4.91 -5.77 0.28
C VAL A 32 -5.06 -4.25 0.22
N ALA A 33 -6.08 -3.69 0.89
CA ALA A 33 -6.32 -2.26 0.91
C ALA A 33 -5.15 -1.47 1.55
N ALA A 34 -4.57 -1.97 2.64
CA ALA A 34 -3.40 -1.35 3.28
C ALA A 34 -2.16 -1.39 2.38
N ALA A 35 -1.92 -2.51 1.68
CA ALA A 35 -0.82 -2.62 0.73
C ALA A 35 -0.98 -1.68 -0.48
N GLU A 36 -2.21 -1.55 -1.01
CA GLU A 36 -2.53 -0.61 -2.08
C GLU A 36 -2.37 0.85 -1.63
N MET A 37 -2.76 1.16 -0.40
CA MET A 37 -2.56 2.48 0.20
C MET A 37 -1.08 2.81 0.30
N TRP A 38 -0.26 1.87 0.77
CA TRP A 38 1.19 2.01 0.78
C TRP A 38 1.78 2.24 -0.60
N ALA A 39 1.33 1.48 -1.60
CA ALA A 39 1.80 1.65 -2.98
C ALA A 39 1.49 3.05 -3.51
N ARG A 40 0.28 3.57 -3.24
CA ARG A 40 -0.11 4.94 -3.61
C ARG A 40 0.74 6.00 -2.91
N ASP A 41 0.97 5.82 -1.61
CA ASP A 41 1.83 6.74 -0.84
C ASP A 41 3.25 6.74 -1.39
N TYR A 42 3.78 5.56 -1.75
CA TYR A 42 5.11 5.42 -2.34
C TYR A 42 5.21 6.11 -3.71
N GLU A 43 4.29 5.81 -4.62
CA GLU A 43 4.26 6.41 -5.97
C GLU A 43 4.11 7.94 -5.88
N THR A 44 3.19 8.44 -5.04
CA THR A 44 2.92 9.87 -4.90
C THR A 44 4.07 10.59 -4.19
N GLY A 45 4.51 10.05 -3.05
CA GLY A 45 5.50 10.68 -2.18
C GLY A 45 6.92 10.57 -2.72
N ILE A 46 7.32 9.35 -3.09
CA ILE A 46 8.71 9.00 -3.43
C ILE A 46 8.96 9.14 -4.93
N GLU A 47 8.14 8.51 -5.77
CA GLU A 47 8.33 8.55 -7.24
C GLU A 47 7.83 9.87 -7.87
N GLY A 48 7.00 10.64 -7.15
CA GLY A 48 6.46 11.91 -7.61
C GLY A 48 5.32 11.75 -8.62
N ALA A 49 4.65 10.60 -8.65
CA ALA A 49 3.43 10.41 -9.41
C ALA A 49 2.34 11.39 -8.94
N ARG A 50 1.41 11.73 -9.84
CA ARG A 50 0.25 12.55 -9.49
C ARG A 50 -0.66 11.77 -8.54
N ASP A 51 -1.07 12.40 -7.44
CA ASP A 51 -2.10 11.85 -6.56
C ASP A 51 -3.40 11.63 -7.35
N PRO A 52 -3.89 10.38 -7.46
CA PRO A 52 -5.12 10.06 -8.20
C PRO A 52 -6.37 10.74 -7.61
N GLU A 53 -6.36 11.11 -6.32
CA GLU A 53 -7.48 11.81 -5.69
C GLU A 53 -7.49 13.32 -6.01
N ALA A 54 -6.32 13.91 -6.27
CA ALA A 54 -6.18 15.33 -6.66
C ALA A 54 -6.72 15.65 -8.07
N GLY A 55 -7.09 14.64 -8.86
CA GLY A 55 -7.64 14.78 -10.21
C GLY A 55 -9.17 14.75 -10.31
N LYS A 56 -9.89 14.40 -9.24
CA LYS A 56 -11.34 14.16 -9.29
C LYS A 56 -12.19 15.43 -9.39
N SER A 57 -11.59 16.60 -9.19
CA SER A 57 -12.27 17.91 -9.24
C SER A 57 -12.29 18.59 -10.62
N GLY A 58 -11.93 17.89 -11.70
CA GLY A 58 -12.11 18.36 -13.09
C GLY A 58 -11.26 19.57 -13.52
N GLY A 59 -10.59 20.25 -12.58
CA GLY A 59 -9.67 21.35 -12.82
C GLY A 59 -8.21 20.92 -12.90
N LYS A 60 -7.34 21.82 -13.38
CA LYS A 60 -5.88 21.68 -13.20
C LYS A 60 -5.59 21.46 -11.72
N ALA A 61 -4.78 20.45 -11.40
CA ALA A 61 -4.36 20.23 -10.02
C ALA A 61 -3.69 21.50 -9.51
N ASP A 62 -4.21 22.04 -8.41
CA ASP A 62 -3.58 23.15 -7.71
C ASP A 62 -2.17 22.71 -7.29
N PRO A 63 -1.12 23.41 -7.74
CA PRO A 63 0.25 23.08 -7.38
C PRO A 63 0.47 22.99 -5.86
N GLU A 64 -0.21 23.83 -5.07
CA GLU A 64 -0.09 23.81 -3.61
C GLU A 64 -0.69 22.54 -3.02
N LEU A 65 -1.90 22.15 -3.45
CA LEU A 65 -2.54 20.91 -3.03
C LEU A 65 -1.73 19.67 -3.43
N SER A 66 -1.10 19.70 -4.61
CA SER A 66 -0.21 18.63 -5.07
C SER A 66 1.00 18.47 -4.14
N LEU A 67 1.62 19.58 -3.72
CA LEU A 67 2.75 19.57 -2.79
C LEU A 67 2.34 19.08 -1.40
N ILE A 68 1.17 19.52 -0.90
CA ILE A 68 0.64 19.07 0.39
C ILE A 68 0.35 17.56 0.37
N SER A 69 -0.31 17.05 -0.67
CA SER A 69 -0.59 15.62 -0.81
C SER A 69 0.70 14.80 -0.86
N ARG A 70 1.69 15.26 -1.64
CA ARG A 70 3.00 14.63 -1.71
C ARG A 70 3.70 14.61 -0.35
N ALA A 71 3.72 15.72 0.38
CA ALA A 71 4.33 15.78 1.71
C ALA A 71 3.66 14.82 2.70
N ALA A 72 2.32 14.70 2.64
CA ALA A 72 1.58 13.75 3.46
C ALA A 72 1.91 12.29 3.10
N ALA A 73 2.00 11.96 1.81
CA ALA A 73 2.38 10.64 1.32
C ALA A 73 3.81 10.25 1.76
N VAL A 74 4.78 11.17 1.62
CA VAL A 74 6.16 10.98 2.14
C VAL A 74 6.14 10.69 3.64
N THR A 75 5.35 11.44 4.41
CA THR A 75 5.26 11.27 5.86
C THR A 75 4.74 9.88 6.23
N ARG A 76 3.70 9.39 5.55
CA ARG A 76 3.15 8.04 5.79
C ARG A 76 4.14 6.94 5.38
N CYS A 77 4.81 7.09 4.24
CA CYS A 77 5.89 6.20 3.82
C CYS A 77 7.02 6.13 4.86
N GLU A 78 7.46 7.27 5.37
CA GLU A 78 8.51 7.34 6.38
C GLU A 78 8.08 6.70 7.70
N ALA A 79 6.82 6.87 8.11
CA ALA A 79 6.28 6.20 9.28
C ALA A 79 6.29 4.67 9.11
N VAL A 80 5.87 4.14 7.96
CA VAL A 80 5.96 2.70 7.65
C VAL A 80 7.42 2.22 7.72
N ARG A 81 8.36 2.97 7.12
CA ARG A 81 9.78 2.62 7.13
C ARG A 81 10.37 2.60 8.55
N ARG A 82 9.97 3.54 9.42
CA ARG A 82 10.44 3.65 10.81
C ARG A 82 9.85 2.58 11.70
N SER A 83 8.55 2.32 11.59
CA SER A 83 7.84 1.37 12.45
C SER A 83 8.08 -0.09 12.06
N LEU A 84 8.04 -0.41 10.75
CA LEU A 84 8.13 -1.79 10.27
C LEU A 84 9.56 -2.18 9.83
N GLY A 85 10.44 -1.19 9.66
CA GLY A 85 11.85 -1.41 9.34
C GLY A 85 12.14 -1.70 7.86
N LYS A 86 13.43 -1.81 7.55
CA LYS A 86 13.95 -1.90 6.17
C LYS A 86 13.57 -3.20 5.45
N VAL A 87 13.42 -4.31 6.18
CA VAL A 87 13.07 -5.61 5.59
C VAL A 87 11.62 -5.58 5.09
N SER A 88 10.71 -5.08 5.91
CA SER A 88 9.31 -4.83 5.58
C SER A 88 9.17 -3.91 4.37
N TRP A 89 9.93 -2.80 4.36
CA TRP A 89 10.00 -1.90 3.20
C TRP A 89 10.42 -2.62 1.92
N ARG A 90 11.47 -3.45 1.98
CA ARG A 90 11.93 -4.25 0.83
C ARG A 90 10.83 -5.18 0.33
N PHE A 91 10.12 -5.86 1.23
CA PHE A 91 9.00 -6.74 0.89
C PHE A 91 7.87 -6.00 0.19
N LEU A 92 7.43 -4.86 0.74
CA LEU A 92 6.41 -4.02 0.14
C LEU A 92 6.83 -3.54 -1.26
N HIS A 93 8.08 -3.11 -1.42
CA HIS A 93 8.59 -2.69 -2.73
C HIS A 93 8.63 -3.83 -3.75
N MET A 94 9.13 -5.02 -3.38
CA MET A 94 9.16 -6.19 -4.26
C MET A 94 7.75 -6.62 -4.70
N MET A 95 6.79 -6.60 -3.78
CA MET A 95 5.42 -6.98 -4.09
C MET A 95 4.71 -5.88 -4.89
N MET A 96 4.61 -4.68 -4.33
CA MET A 96 3.66 -3.67 -4.80
C MET A 96 4.20 -2.81 -5.94
N ILE A 97 5.50 -2.56 -5.96
CA ILE A 97 6.12 -1.72 -7.00
C ILE A 97 6.67 -2.60 -8.13
N GLN A 98 7.40 -3.67 -7.77
CA GLN A 98 8.00 -4.58 -8.76
C GLN A 98 7.06 -5.70 -9.22
N GLY A 99 5.86 -5.81 -8.64
CA GLY A 99 4.85 -6.80 -9.03
C GLY A 99 5.27 -8.26 -8.81
N MET A 100 6.27 -8.53 -7.96
CA MET A 100 6.82 -9.88 -7.83
C MET A 100 5.81 -10.85 -7.20
N SER A 101 5.81 -12.08 -7.71
CA SER A 101 5.14 -13.20 -7.06
C SER A 101 6.00 -13.79 -5.92
N ILE A 102 5.39 -14.55 -5.02
CA ILE A 102 6.11 -15.24 -3.94
C ILE A 102 7.21 -16.15 -4.50
N ASN A 103 6.95 -16.83 -5.62
CA ASN A 103 7.94 -17.71 -6.25
C ASN A 103 9.16 -16.93 -6.78
N LYS A 104 8.94 -15.73 -7.33
CA LYS A 104 10.05 -14.87 -7.79
C LYS A 104 10.83 -14.32 -6.59
N MET A 105 10.14 -13.90 -5.53
CA MET A 105 10.77 -13.45 -4.29
C MET A 105 11.55 -14.56 -3.58
N LYS A 106 11.05 -15.80 -3.62
CA LYS A 106 11.72 -17.00 -3.11
C LYS A 106 13.09 -17.16 -3.78
N ALA A 107 13.14 -17.06 -5.11
CA ALA A 107 14.36 -17.16 -5.89
C ALA A 107 15.33 -16.01 -5.59
N GLU A 108 14.83 -14.78 -5.56
CA GLU A 108 15.62 -13.56 -5.31
C GLU A 108 16.24 -13.55 -3.89
N LEU A 109 15.45 -13.94 -2.88
CA LEU A 109 15.86 -13.88 -1.47
C LEU A 109 16.56 -15.16 -1.00
N LYS A 110 16.56 -16.22 -1.81
CA LYS A 110 17.06 -17.56 -1.45
C LYS A 110 16.47 -18.05 -0.11
N LYS A 111 15.16 -17.89 0.05
CA LYS A 111 14.39 -18.32 1.23
C LYS A 111 13.30 -19.31 0.84
N ASP A 112 12.78 -20.03 1.83
CA ASP A 112 11.69 -20.97 1.61
C ASP A 112 10.35 -20.25 1.41
N HIS A 113 9.47 -20.85 0.63
CA HIS A 113 8.15 -20.27 0.32
C HIS A 113 7.38 -19.95 1.61
N ALA A 114 7.31 -20.89 2.57
CA ALA A 114 6.61 -20.69 3.84
C ALA A 114 7.15 -19.52 4.66
N LYS A 115 8.47 -19.30 4.65
CA LYS A 115 9.10 -18.17 5.36
C LYS A 115 8.73 -16.83 4.71
N ILE A 116 8.66 -16.80 3.38
CA ILE A 116 8.25 -15.60 2.65
C ILE A 116 6.77 -15.32 2.89
N SER A 117 5.89 -16.31 2.75
CA SER A 117 4.45 -16.15 2.98
C SER A 117 4.16 -15.67 4.40
N GLY A 118 4.71 -16.34 5.43
CA GLY A 118 4.49 -15.95 6.82
C GLY A 118 5.04 -14.55 7.15
N ALA A 119 6.18 -14.15 6.56
CA ALA A 119 6.70 -12.80 6.72
C ALA A 119 5.80 -11.74 6.06
N ILE A 120 5.21 -12.05 4.90
CA ILE A 120 4.27 -11.16 4.21
C ILE A 120 2.96 -11.05 5.00
N GLU A 121 2.44 -12.16 5.53
CA GLU A 121 1.22 -12.17 6.35
C GLU A 121 1.38 -11.28 7.58
N LEU A 122 2.44 -11.47 8.36
CA LEU A 122 2.73 -10.64 9.54
C LEU A 122 2.92 -9.17 9.17
N LEU A 123 3.68 -8.89 8.10
CA LEU A 123 3.89 -7.54 7.59
C LEU A 123 2.57 -6.85 7.27
N LEU A 124 1.64 -7.54 6.63
CA LEU A 124 0.37 -6.96 6.21
C LEU A 124 -0.58 -6.71 7.39
N GLU A 125 -0.54 -7.55 8.42
CA GLU A 125 -1.25 -7.30 9.68
C GLU A 125 -0.73 -6.00 10.33
N GLN A 126 0.58 -5.89 10.50
CA GLN A 126 1.23 -4.69 11.08
C GLN A 126 1.01 -3.44 10.24
N LEU A 127 0.92 -3.59 8.92
CA LEU A 127 0.64 -2.49 8.01
C LEU A 127 -0.80 -1.99 8.17
N VAL A 128 -1.77 -2.88 8.38
CA VAL A 128 -3.16 -2.51 8.67
C VAL A 128 -3.22 -1.71 9.97
N GLU A 129 -2.67 -2.25 11.06
CA GLU A 129 -2.64 -1.60 12.37
C GLU A 129 -2.02 -0.19 12.28
N LEU A 130 -0.87 -0.08 11.61
CA LEU A 130 -0.18 1.20 11.46
C LEU A 130 -1.01 2.22 10.68
N TYR A 131 -1.71 1.82 9.62
CA TYR A 131 -2.56 2.73 8.86
C TYR A 131 -3.88 3.06 9.57
N ASP A 132 -4.40 2.16 10.41
CA ASP A 132 -5.56 2.43 11.27
C ASP A 132 -5.24 3.51 12.33
N ASP A 133 -4.03 3.47 12.88
CA ASP A 133 -3.58 4.40 13.93
C ASP A 133 -3.10 5.77 13.39
N MET A 134 -3.00 5.94 12.07
CA MET A 134 -2.49 7.19 11.48
C MET A 134 -3.52 8.34 11.59
N PRO A 135 -3.08 9.54 12.05
CA PRO A 135 -3.95 10.71 12.10
C PRO A 135 -4.41 11.11 10.70
N GLY A 136 -5.71 11.38 10.56
CA GLY A 136 -6.37 11.70 9.28
C GLY A 136 -7.27 10.59 8.73
N ARG A 137 -7.27 9.37 9.30
CA ARG A 137 -8.24 8.31 8.95
C ARG A 137 -9.63 8.53 9.57
N ASN A 138 -9.69 9.31 10.66
CA ASN A 138 -10.92 9.59 11.44
C ASN A 138 -11.70 10.85 10.99
N MET A 139 -11.37 11.44 9.85
CA MET A 139 -12.25 12.41 9.18
C MET A 139 -13.02 11.69 8.08
N ARG A 140 -14.05 10.93 8.48
CA ARG A 140 -15.12 10.44 7.61
C ARG A 140 -16.33 11.36 7.70
#